data_AF-A0A959BWT6-F1
#
_entry.id   AF-A0A959BWT6-F1
#
_cell.length_a   1.000
_cell.length_b   1.000
_cell.length_c   1.000
_cell.angle_alpha   90.00
_cell.angle_beta   90.00
_cell.angle_gamma   90.00
#
_symmetry.space_group_name_H-M   'P 1'
#
loop_
_entity.id
_entity.type
_entity.pdbx_description
1 polymer ?
#
loop_
_entity_poly.entity_id
_entity_poly.type
_entity_poly.pdbx_seq_one_letter_code
_entity_poly.pdbx_strand_id
1 'polypeptide(L)' 'MPKKKPKKGDPEVHKDLKGFDIRINEFGEIISNFEVDKLNEFLNENVDDKKLRSPGQDEEQPAPGDEEE' A
#
# COMPACT_ATOMS: atom_id res chain seq x y z
N MET A 1 0.81 27.55 -9.42
CA MET A 1 1.58 26.36 -8.97
C MET A 1 1.77 25.43 -10.17
N PRO A 2 3.00 25.05 -10.52
CA PRO A 2 3.21 24.09 -11.61
C PRO A 2 2.64 22.72 -11.20
N LYS A 3 1.72 22.18 -12.00
CA LYS A 3 1.17 20.83 -11.80
C LYS A 3 2.33 19.83 -11.89
N LYS A 4 2.54 19.03 -10.83
CA LYS A 4 3.51 17.93 -10.84
C LYS A 4 3.21 17.05 -12.06
N LYS A 5 4.19 16.89 -12.94
CA LYS A 5 4.08 15.97 -14.08
C LYS A 5 3.89 14.56 -13.50
N PRO A 6 2.96 13.75 -14.01
CA PRO A 6 2.84 12.37 -13.57
C PRO A 6 4.18 11.67 -13.77
N LYS A 7 4.71 11.04 -12.72
CA LYS A 7 5.90 10.19 -12.84
C LYS A 7 5.55 9.11 -13.86
N LYS A 8 6.27 9.08 -14.99
CA LYS A 8 6.15 8.00 -15.98
C LYS A 8 7.00 6.84 -15.49
N GLY A 9 6.37 5.76 -15.08
CA GLY A 9 7.00 4.53 -14.60
C GLY A 9 6.00 3.70 -13.82
N ASP A 10 6.29 2.41 -13.66
CA ASP A 10 5.55 1.54 -12.75
C ASP A 10 5.62 2.11 -11.32
N PRO A 11 4.57 1.95 -10.51
CA PRO A 11 4.60 2.38 -9.12
C PRO A 11 5.74 1.68 -8.37
N GLU A 12 6.46 2.43 -7.53
CA GLU A 12 7.44 1.87 -6.60
C GLU A 12 6.68 1.09 -5.52
N VAL A 13 6.74 -0.24 -5.62
CA VAL A 13 6.05 -1.20 -4.75
C VAL A 13 7.05 -2.19 -4.18
N HIS A 14 6.66 -2.93 -3.14
CA HIS A 14 7.49 -3.98 -2.54
C HIS A 14 7.92 -5.00 -3.61
N LYS A 15 9.06 -5.67 -3.40
CA LYS A 15 9.62 -6.65 -4.34
C LYS A 15 8.59 -7.74 -4.68
N ASP A 16 7.81 -8.16 -3.70
CA ASP A 16 6.77 -9.19 -3.83
C ASP A 16 5.50 -8.70 -4.54
N LEU A 17 5.31 -7.38 -4.58
CA LEU A 17 4.21 -6.73 -5.29
C LEU A 17 4.67 -6.18 -6.65
N LYS A 18 5.84 -6.58 -7.16
CA LYS A 18 6.34 -6.08 -8.44
C LYS A 18 5.34 -6.36 -9.57
N GLY A 19 4.95 -5.29 -10.27
CA GLY A 19 3.93 -5.36 -11.32
C GLY A 19 2.50 -5.30 -10.79
N PHE A 20 2.29 -4.92 -9.53
CA PHE A 20 0.99 -4.57 -8.98
C PHE A 20 0.48 -3.27 -9.63
N ASP A 21 -0.69 -3.35 -10.26
CA ASP A 21 -1.42 -2.26 -10.88
C ASP A 21 -2.82 -2.20 -10.27
N ILE A 22 -3.23 -1.00 -9.87
CA ILE A 22 -4.54 -0.71 -9.30
C ILE A 22 -5.15 0.51 -9.99
N ARG A 23 -6.38 0.34 -10.48
CA ARG A 23 -7.12 1.38 -11.20
C ARG A 23 -8.53 1.49 -10.67
N ILE A 24 -9.08 2.70 -10.68
CA ILE A 24 -10.46 2.98 -10.32
C ILE A 24 -11.20 3.32 -11.62
N ASN A 25 -12.31 2.63 -11.90
CA ASN A 25 -13.12 2.91 -13.08
C ASN A 25 -14.13 4.05 -12.81
N GLU A 26 -14.88 4.46 -13.84
CA GLU A 26 -15.85 5.56 -13.75
C GLU A 26 -17.03 5.26 -12.79
N PHE A 27 -17.24 3.99 -12.45
CA PHE A 27 -18.26 3.52 -11.52
C PHE A 27 -17.74 3.39 -10.08
N GLY A 28 -16.46 3.70 -9.83
CA GLY A 28 -15.83 3.59 -8.51
C GLY A 28 -15.41 2.16 -8.14
N GLU A 29 -15.41 1.23 -9.08
CA GLU A 29 -14.92 -0.13 -8.85
C GLU A 29 -13.39 -0.13 -8.90
N ILE A 30 -12.78 -0.88 -7.97
CA ILE A 30 -11.33 -1.08 -7.89
C ILE A 30 -10.98 -2.29 -8.75
N ILE A 31 -10.13 -2.07 -9.76
CA ILE A 31 -9.62 -3.10 -10.65
C ILE A 31 -8.13 -3.26 -10.35
N SER A 32 -7.74 -4.43 -9.82
CA SER A 32 -6.35 -4.81 -9.62
C SER A 32 -5.98 -6.03 -10.47
N ASN A 33 -4.70 -6.17 -10.81
CA ASN A 33 -4.19 -7.38 -11.47
C ASN A 33 -3.81 -8.49 -10.48
N PHE A 34 -3.75 -8.18 -9.17
CA PHE A 34 -3.52 -9.14 -8.10
C PHE A 34 -4.83 -9.62 -7.50
N GLU A 35 -4.83 -10.88 -7.06
CA GLU A 35 -5.91 -11.49 -6.29
C GLU A 35 -6.01 -10.84 -4.91
N VAL A 36 -7.25 -10.55 -4.49
CA VAL A 36 -7.53 -9.88 -3.21
C VAL A 36 -7.01 -10.70 -2.03
N ASP A 37 -7.08 -12.03 -2.10
CA ASP A 37 -6.61 -12.91 -1.04
C ASP A 37 -5.10 -12.79 -0.80
N LYS A 38 -4.30 -12.77 -1.87
CA LYS A 38 -2.84 -12.57 -1.80
C LYS A 38 -2.48 -11.20 -1.25
N LEU A 39 -3.24 -10.17 -1.64
CA LEU A 39 -3.03 -8.83 -1.12
C LEU A 39 -3.33 -8.76 0.38
N ASN A 40 -4.40 -9.42 0.83
CA ASN A 40 -4.75 -9.47 2.25
C ASN A 40 -3.71 -10.22 3.07
N GLU A 41 -3.19 -11.35 2.55
CA GLU A 41 -2.11 -12.10 3.19
C GLU A 41 -0.86 -11.23 3.35
N PHE A 42 -0.43 -10.56 2.28
CA PHE A 42 0.69 -9.62 2.32
C PHE A 42 0.49 -8.50 3.35
N LEU A 43 -0.72 -7.91 3.40
CA LEU A 43 -1.03 -6.86 4.36
C LEU A 43 -1.04 -7.37 5.81
N ASN A 44 -1.58 -8.57 6.06
CA ASN A 44 -1.58 -9.16 7.40
C ASN A 44 -0.17 -9.49 7.90
N GLU A 45 0.75 -9.83 7.01
CA GLU A 45 2.15 -10.13 7.37
C GLU A 45 2.99 -8.86 7.60
N ASN A 46 2.78 -7.83 6.78
CA ASN A 46 3.67 -6.66 6.74
C ASN A 46 3.11 -5.42 7.45
N VAL A 47 1.80 -5.38 7.75
CA VAL A 47 1.12 -4.22 8.31
C VAL A 47 0.33 -4.63 9.54
N ASP A 48 0.55 -3.92 10.65
CA ASP A 48 -0.28 -4.10 11.82
C ASP A 48 -1.72 -3.63 11.59
N ASP A 49 -2.70 -4.45 11.96
CA ASP A 49 -4.10 -4.06 11.91
C ASP A 49 -4.41 -2.99 12.96
N LYS A 50 -4.50 -1.74 12.50
CA LYS A 50 -4.85 -0.58 13.33
C LYS A 50 -6.21 -0.72 14.02
N LYS A 51 -7.13 -1.53 13.49
CA LYS A 51 -8.45 -1.76 14.12
C LYS A 51 -8.37 -2.63 15.36
N LEU A 52 -7.32 -3.43 15.51
CA LEU A 52 -7.06 -4.23 16.71
C LEU A 52 -6.31 -3.46 17.79
N ARG A 53 -5.81 -2.26 17.48
CA ARG A 53 -5.16 -1.37 18.45
C ARG A 53 -6.23 -0.71 19.31
N SER A 54 -5.99 -0.63 20.61
CA SER A 54 -6.90 0.09 21.51
C SER A 54 -6.88 1.59 21.16
N PRO A 55 -8.04 2.28 21.12
CA PRO A 55 -8.09 3.70 20.83
C PRO A 55 -7.28 4.46 21.89
N GLY A 56 -6.15 5.06 21.49
CA GLY A 56 -5.25 5.78 22.38
C GLY A 56 -3.80 5.27 22.45
N GLN A 57 -3.43 4.22 21.68
CA GLN A 57 -2.04 3.75 21.57
C GLN A 57 -1.34 4.20 20.27
N ASP A 58 -1.81 5.27 19.63
CA ASP A 58 -1.37 5.71 18.29
C ASP A 58 0.01 6.38 18.25
N GLU A 59 0.64 6.61 19.39
CA GLU A 59 1.98 7.18 19.47
C GLU A 59 3.01 6.05 19.58
N GLU A 60 3.98 6.02 18.67
CA GLU A 60 5.19 5.18 18.72
C GLU A 60 5.07 3.78 18.09
N GLN A 61 5.02 3.73 16.75
CA GLN A 61 5.79 2.72 16.01
C GLN A 61 6.45 3.36 14.78
N PRO A 62 7.79 3.26 14.62
CA PRO A 62 8.46 3.72 13.42
C PRO A 62 7.97 2.88 12.22
N ALA A 63 7.82 3.52 11.06
CA ALA A 63 7.47 2.82 9.84
C ALA A 63 8.55 1.75 9.54
N PRO A 64 8.19 0.50 9.21
CA PRO A 64 9.15 -0.56 8.86
C PRO A 64 9.69 -0.33 7.44
N GLY A 65 10.46 0.74 7.27
CA GLY A 65 11.09 1.13 6.00
C GLY A 65 12.22 2.14 6.15
N ASP A 66 12.62 2.47 7.39
CA ASP A 66 13.78 3.32 7.70
C ASP A 66 14.96 2.46 8.23
N GLU A 67 15.11 1.24 7.71
CA GLU A 67 16.27 0.38 7.94
C GLU A 67 16.77 -0.17 6.59
N GLU A 68 17.35 0.70 5.76
CA GLU A 68 18.29 0.29 4.71
C GLU A 68 19.51 1.22 4.78
N GLU A 69 20.55 0.79 5.51
CA GLU A 69 21.97 1.17 5.30
C GLU A 69 22.72 0.03 4.59
#